data_AF-L5K7Z8-F1
#
_entry.id   AF-L5K7Z8-F1
#
_cell.length_a   1.000
_cell.length_b   1.000
_cell.length_c   1.000
_cell.angle_alpha   90.00
_cell.angle_beta   90.00
_cell.angle_gamma   90.00
#
_symmetry.space_group_name_H-M   'P 1'
#
loop_
_entity.id
_entity.type
_entity.pdbx_description
1 polymer ?
#
loop_
_entity_poly.entity_id
_entity_poly.type
_entity_poly.pdbx_seq_one_letter_code
_entity_poly.pdbx_strand_id
1 'polypeptide(L)'
;METPANEVKPIRFAKSIEKNLKGASSKTEVYIRFKSWIEEQEMGSFLSVAKGSSDPSVFLEIHYRGSLDASEPTLVFVEKGITFDSGGISIKPSANMDLMRADVFSHCICSQAQFSHLHTKNGKTIQVDSSDVKGRPILADVLCYAHIFNPKVIINAATLTGAIDIALGSGTTGVFTKSS
;
A
#
# COMPACT_ATOMS: atom_id res chain seq x y z
N MET A 1 -11.95 6.13 -5.23
CA MET A 1 -12.19 6.64 -3.86
C MET A 1 -13.67 6.63 -3.51
N GLU A 2 -14.59 7.00 -4.43
CA GLU A 2 -16.04 7.02 -4.13
C GLU A 2 -16.75 5.66 -4.19
N THR A 3 -16.20 4.71 -4.95
CA THR A 3 -16.79 3.38 -5.08
C THR A 3 -16.76 2.66 -3.73
N PRO A 4 -17.86 2.01 -3.29
CA PRO A 4 -17.91 1.40 -1.97
C PRO A 4 -16.99 0.19 -1.87
N ALA A 5 -16.45 -0.07 -0.68
CA ALA A 5 -15.38 -1.06 -0.50
C ALA A 5 -15.79 -2.51 -0.83
N ASN A 6 -17.09 -2.83 -0.75
CA ASN A 6 -17.62 -4.13 -1.18
C ASN A 6 -17.48 -4.35 -2.71
N GLU A 7 -17.51 -3.26 -3.49
CA GLU A 7 -17.27 -3.26 -4.93
C GLU A 7 -15.77 -3.17 -5.25
N VAL A 8 -15.01 -2.38 -4.46
CA VAL A 8 -13.55 -2.19 -4.60
C VAL A 8 -12.76 -3.24 -3.79
N LYS A 9 -12.96 -4.51 -4.14
CA LYS A 9 -12.11 -5.58 -3.61
C LYS A 9 -10.67 -5.45 -4.14
N PRO A 10 -9.66 -5.92 -3.39
CA PRO A 10 -8.26 -5.85 -3.82
C PRO A 10 -8.02 -6.34 -5.25
N ILE A 11 -8.53 -7.53 -5.58
CA ILE A 11 -8.40 -8.12 -6.92
C ILE A 11 -9.09 -7.25 -7.99
N ARG A 12 -10.27 -6.70 -7.70
CA ARG A 12 -11.01 -5.88 -8.66
C ARG A 12 -10.30 -4.56 -8.94
N PHE A 13 -9.77 -3.93 -7.90
CA PHE A 13 -8.97 -2.71 -8.04
C PHE A 13 -7.71 -2.97 -8.88
N ALA A 14 -6.96 -4.03 -8.57
CA ALA A 14 -5.78 -4.43 -9.33
C ALA A 14 -6.09 -4.67 -10.82
N LYS A 15 -7.18 -5.39 -11.12
CA LYS A 15 -7.65 -5.63 -12.50
C LYS A 15 -8.10 -4.35 -13.21
N SER A 16 -8.76 -3.44 -12.49
CA SER A 16 -9.15 -2.15 -13.05
C SER A 16 -7.94 -1.34 -13.49
N ILE A 17 -6.88 -1.36 -12.69
CA ILE A 17 -5.62 -0.67 -13.00
C ILE A 17 -4.92 -1.33 -14.18
N GLU A 18 -4.82 -2.65 -14.17
CA GLU A 18 -4.24 -3.41 -15.27
C GLU A 18 -4.91 -3.05 -16.60
N LYS A 19 -6.25 -3.01 -16.62
CA LYS A 19 -7.03 -2.62 -17.80
C LYS A 19 -6.73 -1.19 -18.25
N ASN A 20 -6.70 -0.24 -17.33
CA ASN A 20 -6.47 1.17 -17.66
C ASN A 20 -5.04 1.42 -18.17
N LEU A 21 -4.03 0.79 -17.55
CA LEU A 21 -2.64 0.95 -17.94
C LEU A 21 -2.34 0.30 -19.29
N LYS A 22 -2.84 -0.92 -19.52
CA LYS A 22 -2.73 -1.59 -20.83
C LYS A 22 -3.42 -0.79 -21.94
N GLY A 23 -4.51 -0.08 -21.62
CA GLY A 23 -5.18 0.83 -22.55
C GLY A 23 -4.39 2.11 -22.83
N ALA A 24 -3.57 2.56 -21.88
CA ALA A 24 -2.80 3.80 -21.99
C ALA A 24 -1.47 3.62 -22.73
N SER A 25 -0.78 2.49 -22.57
CA SER A 25 0.51 2.25 -23.21
C SER A 25 0.83 0.77 -23.39
N SER A 26 1.43 0.41 -24.52
CA SER A 26 1.99 -0.93 -24.74
C SER A 26 3.29 -1.18 -23.97
N LYS A 27 3.88 -0.14 -23.37
CA LYS A 27 5.13 -0.21 -22.61
C LYS A 27 4.92 -0.41 -21.09
N THR A 28 3.70 -0.76 -20.68
CA THR A 28 3.37 -1.07 -19.28
C THR A 28 3.25 -2.57 -19.06
N GLU A 29 3.96 -3.09 -18.06
CA GLU A 29 3.79 -4.44 -17.55
C GLU A 29 3.13 -4.35 -16.18
N VAL A 30 2.13 -5.19 -15.92
CA VAL A 30 1.38 -5.19 -14.65
C VAL A 30 1.40 -6.60 -14.09
N TYR A 31 1.88 -6.73 -12.86
CA TYR A 31 1.96 -7.98 -12.12
C TYR A 31 1.04 -7.91 -10.91
N ILE A 32 0.02 -8.77 -10.92
CA ILE A 32 -0.87 -8.98 -9.77
C ILE A 32 -0.32 -10.17 -8.99
N ARG A 33 0.40 -9.90 -7.91
CA ARG A 33 1.01 -10.93 -7.06
C ARG A 33 0.01 -11.35 -5.98
N PHE A 34 -0.17 -12.66 -5.84
CA PHE A 34 -1.05 -13.24 -4.85
C PHE A 34 -0.30 -13.60 -3.56
N LYS A 35 -1.05 -14.05 -2.56
CA LYS A 35 -0.54 -14.39 -1.23
C LYS A 35 0.69 -15.31 -1.25
N SER A 36 0.73 -16.33 -2.11
CA SER A 36 1.89 -17.24 -2.21
C SER A 36 3.19 -16.51 -2.52
N TRP A 37 3.14 -15.56 -3.46
CA TRP A 37 4.31 -14.74 -3.80
C TRP A 37 4.70 -13.80 -2.65
N ILE A 38 3.71 -13.25 -1.94
CA ILE A 38 3.97 -12.37 -0.78
C ILE A 38 4.66 -13.15 0.35
N GLU A 39 4.27 -14.42 0.55
CA GLU A 39 4.91 -15.36 1.49
C GLU A 39 6.33 -15.70 1.04
N GLU A 40 6.56 -15.99 -0.24
CA GLU A 40 7.90 -16.20 -0.82
C GLU A 40 8.83 -14.99 -0.65
N GLN A 41 8.27 -13.78 -0.64
CA GLN A 41 9.01 -12.54 -0.45
C GLN A 41 9.26 -12.18 1.02
N GLU A 42 8.84 -13.03 1.96
CA GLU A 42 8.99 -12.87 3.41
C GLU A 42 8.38 -11.55 3.92
N MET A 43 7.28 -11.10 3.31
CA MET A 43 6.59 -9.87 3.71
C MET A 43 5.64 -10.14 4.91
N GLY A 44 6.24 -10.54 6.04
CA GLY A 44 5.49 -10.92 7.25
C GLY A 44 4.66 -9.78 7.83
N SER A 45 5.12 -8.54 7.68
CA SER A 45 4.40 -7.36 8.14
C SER A 45 3.18 -7.09 7.25
N PHE A 46 3.31 -7.18 5.93
CA PHE A 46 2.19 -7.14 4.99
C PHE A 46 1.15 -8.23 5.28
N LEU A 47 1.59 -9.49 5.43
CA LEU A 47 0.71 -10.64 5.64
C LEU A 47 -0.06 -10.55 6.96
N SER A 48 0.57 -9.98 7.99
CA SER A 48 -0.10 -9.76 9.27
C SER A 48 -1.26 -8.76 9.18
N VAL A 49 -1.16 -7.81 8.25
CA VAL A 49 -2.20 -6.84 7.92
C VAL A 49 -3.19 -7.37 6.91
N ALA A 50 -2.92 -8.47 6.22
CA ALA A 50 -3.85 -9.08 5.27
C ALA A 50 -4.77 -10.13 5.90
N LYS A 51 -4.28 -10.84 6.93
CA LYS A 51 -4.96 -12.00 7.51
C LYS A 51 -6.23 -11.68 8.32
N GLY A 52 -6.46 -10.42 8.67
CA GLY A 52 -7.64 -9.99 9.42
C GLY A 52 -8.88 -9.75 8.55
N SER A 53 -8.78 -9.98 7.24
CA SER A 53 -9.92 -9.96 6.32
C SER A 53 -10.09 -11.33 5.64
N SER A 54 -11.33 -11.63 5.24
CA SER A 54 -11.64 -12.77 4.37
C SER A 54 -11.36 -12.48 2.90
N ASP A 55 -11.18 -11.22 2.53
CA ASP A 55 -10.81 -10.84 1.17
C ASP A 55 -9.31 -11.13 0.90
N PRO A 56 -8.98 -11.74 -0.25
CA PRO A 56 -7.60 -12.04 -0.60
C PRO A 56 -6.80 -10.77 -0.86
N SER A 57 -5.65 -10.63 -0.18
CA SER A 57 -4.68 -9.56 -0.41
C SER A 57 -3.91 -9.76 -1.72
N VAL A 58 -3.57 -8.66 -2.38
CA VAL A 58 -2.74 -8.68 -3.59
C VAL A 58 -1.67 -7.62 -3.52
N PHE A 59 -0.45 -7.98 -3.92
CA PHE A 59 0.62 -7.03 -4.11
C PHE A 59 0.64 -6.63 -5.59
N LEU A 60 0.33 -5.37 -5.87
CA LEU A 60 0.27 -4.85 -7.23
C LEU A 60 1.62 -4.22 -7.58
N GLU A 61 2.24 -4.73 -8.63
CA GLU A 61 3.52 -4.25 -9.14
C GLU A 61 3.34 -3.80 -10.59
N ILE A 62 3.75 -2.58 -10.91
CA ILE A 62 3.55 -1.96 -12.23
C ILE A 62 4.90 -1.47 -12.71
N HIS A 63 5.29 -1.87 -13.92
CA HIS A 63 6.51 -1.43 -14.57
C HIS A 63 6.13 -0.60 -15.79
N TYR A 64 6.61 0.63 -15.87
CA TYR A 64 6.45 1.48 -17.05
C TYR A 64 7.83 1.74 -17.67
N ARG A 65 8.04 1.21 -18.88
CA ARG A 65 9.30 1.37 -19.61
C ARG A 65 9.22 2.53 -20.60
N GLY A 66 9.18 3.74 -20.07
CA GLY A 66 9.11 4.97 -20.86
C GLY A 66 10.45 5.37 -21.49
N SER A 67 11.57 5.05 -20.84
CA SER A 67 12.90 5.44 -21.31
C SER A 67 13.32 4.68 -22.57
N LEU A 68 14.13 5.36 -23.39
CA LEU A 68 14.80 4.76 -24.55
C LEU A 68 15.99 3.89 -24.13
N ASP A 69 16.55 4.15 -22.94
CA ASP A 69 17.63 3.38 -22.36
C ASP A 69 17.07 2.48 -21.24
N ALA A 70 17.18 1.16 -21.44
CA ALA A 70 16.73 0.17 -20.47
C ALA A 70 17.58 0.14 -19.18
N SER A 71 18.77 0.77 -19.20
CA SER A 71 19.67 0.86 -18.06
C SER A 71 19.43 2.08 -17.17
N GLU A 72 18.53 2.98 -17.57
CA GLU A 72 18.28 4.22 -16.82
C GLU A 72 17.70 3.92 -15.43
N PRO A 73 18.22 4.57 -14.36
CA PRO A 73 17.75 4.38 -13.00
C PRO A 73 16.24 4.59 -12.86
N THR A 74 15.57 3.62 -12.25
CA THR A 74 14.10 3.64 -12.15
C THR A 74 13.64 4.60 -11.05
N LEU A 75 12.49 5.25 -11.29
CA LEU A 75 11.75 5.97 -10.26
C LEU A 75 10.73 4.99 -9.66
N VAL A 76 10.70 4.85 -8.34
CA VAL A 76 9.78 3.94 -7.67
C VAL A 76 8.76 4.72 -6.85
N PHE A 77 7.49 4.44 -7.11
CA PHE A 77 6.36 4.93 -6.34
C PHE A 77 5.84 3.79 -5.45
N VAL A 78 5.64 4.10 -4.17
CA VAL A 78 5.09 3.17 -3.18
C VAL A 78 3.86 3.79 -2.56
N GLU A 79 2.75 3.07 -2.53
CA GLU A 79 1.50 3.64 -2.04
C GLU A 79 0.86 2.74 -0.99
N LYS A 80 -0.01 3.32 -0.16
CA LYS A 80 -0.86 2.57 0.78
C LYS A 80 -2.23 2.36 0.13
N GLY A 81 -2.61 1.11 -0.07
CA GLY A 81 -3.92 0.72 -0.56
C GLY A 81 -4.65 -0.16 0.45
N ILE A 82 -5.25 0.44 1.46
CA ILE A 82 -6.20 -0.29 2.29
C ILE A 82 -7.58 -0.05 1.71
N THR A 83 -8.24 -1.08 1.17
CA THR A 83 -9.56 -0.92 0.52
C THR A 83 -10.65 -0.50 1.51
N PHE A 84 -10.50 -0.89 2.77
CA PHE A 84 -11.34 -0.43 3.87
C PHE A 84 -10.62 -0.60 5.21
N ASP A 85 -10.53 0.48 5.98
CA ASP A 85 -9.93 0.45 7.31
C ASP A 85 -10.95 0.59 8.45
N SER A 86 -11.29 -0.53 9.08
CA SER A 86 -12.10 -0.56 10.31
C SER A 86 -11.30 -0.20 11.57
N GLY A 87 -9.97 -0.12 11.50
CA GLY A 87 -9.08 -0.10 12.67
C GLY A 87 -8.67 -1.48 13.21
N GLY A 88 -9.40 -2.56 12.87
CA GLY A 88 -9.06 -3.93 13.30
C GLY A 88 -9.47 -4.21 14.75
N ILE A 89 -8.59 -4.80 15.57
CA ILE A 89 -8.84 -4.96 17.01
C ILE A 89 -9.03 -3.60 17.67
N SER A 90 -8.18 -2.64 17.33
CA SER A 90 -8.29 -1.22 17.66
C SER A 90 -9.37 -0.57 16.79
N ILE A 91 -10.62 -0.97 16.97
CA ILE A 91 -11.75 -0.57 16.14
C ILE A 91 -11.94 0.97 16.16
N LYS A 92 -12.17 1.55 14.98
CA LYS A 92 -12.53 2.96 14.87
C LYS A 92 -13.96 3.20 15.42
N PRO A 93 -14.28 4.42 15.89
CA PRO A 93 -15.65 4.81 16.19
C PRO A 93 -16.56 4.70 14.95
N SER A 94 -17.85 4.48 15.15
CA SER A 94 -18.84 4.35 14.06
C SER A 94 -19.03 5.61 13.24
N ALA A 95 -18.88 6.78 13.87
CA ALA A 95 -19.03 8.07 13.21
C ALA A 95 -18.02 8.23 12.06
N ASN A 96 -18.52 8.51 10.85
CA ASN A 96 -17.73 8.73 9.63
C ASN A 96 -16.82 7.54 9.21
N MET A 97 -17.08 6.33 9.72
CA MET A 97 -16.30 5.14 9.34
C MET A 97 -16.49 4.78 7.86
N ASP A 98 -17.59 5.20 7.24
CA ASP A 98 -17.85 5.04 5.81
C ASP A 98 -16.78 5.73 4.93
N LEU A 99 -16.21 6.85 5.41
CA LEU A 99 -15.12 7.55 4.72
C LEU A 99 -13.83 6.73 4.65
N MET A 100 -13.67 5.71 5.50
CA MET A 100 -12.48 4.83 5.48
C MET A 100 -12.44 3.91 4.25
N ARG A 101 -13.48 3.93 3.39
CA ARG A 101 -13.42 3.39 2.02
C ARG A 101 -12.45 4.16 1.11
N ALA A 102 -12.11 5.40 1.48
CA ALA A 102 -11.17 6.24 0.77
C ALA A 102 -9.72 6.07 1.28
N ASP A 103 -9.47 5.12 2.20
CA ASP A 103 -8.11 4.78 2.68
C ASP A 103 -7.25 4.03 1.63
N VAL A 104 -7.76 3.98 0.39
CA VAL A 104 -7.10 3.57 -0.85
C VAL A 104 -6.70 4.83 -1.61
N PHE A 105 -5.47 5.29 -1.40
CA PHE A 105 -4.82 6.23 -2.30
C PHE A 105 -3.82 5.45 -3.16
N SER A 106 -4.30 4.97 -4.31
CA SER A 106 -3.53 4.32 -5.38
C SER A 106 -2.58 3.12 -5.00
N HIS A 107 -2.51 2.14 -5.90
CA HIS A 107 -1.54 1.04 -6.11
C HIS A 107 -0.75 0.25 -5.02
N CYS A 108 -1.22 -0.07 -3.80
CA CYS A 108 -0.71 -1.30 -3.11
C CYS A 108 -1.68 -1.90 -2.08
N ILE A 109 -2.19 -3.12 -2.28
CA ILE A 109 -3.44 -3.52 -1.62
C ILE A 109 -3.32 -4.52 -0.45
N CYS A 110 -3.75 -4.09 0.75
CA CYS A 110 -3.92 -4.96 1.93
C CYS A 110 -5.28 -4.78 2.62
N SER A 111 -5.72 -5.79 3.35
CA SER A 111 -6.98 -5.76 4.13
C SER A 111 -6.83 -6.32 5.55
N GLN A 112 -6.97 -5.42 6.55
CA GLN A 112 -7.12 -5.59 8.01
C GLN A 112 -6.15 -6.48 8.82
N ALA A 113 -5.62 -5.93 9.93
CA ALA A 113 -4.56 -6.53 10.75
C ALA A 113 -4.99 -7.01 12.14
N GLN A 114 -4.22 -8.00 12.65
CA GLN A 114 -4.10 -8.35 14.07
C GLN A 114 -2.61 -8.65 14.41
N PHE A 115 -2.26 -8.68 15.70
CA PHE A 115 -1.05 -9.24 16.37
C PHE A 115 0.13 -8.30 16.72
N SER A 116 0.88 -8.68 17.76
CA SER A 116 1.78 -7.86 18.61
C SER A 116 3.27 -7.82 18.22
N HIS A 117 3.82 -8.83 17.55
CA HIS A 117 5.20 -8.82 17.05
C HIS A 117 5.24 -9.29 15.59
N LEU A 118 5.79 -8.46 14.71
CA LEU A 118 5.87 -8.70 13.27
C LEU A 118 7.32 -8.78 12.83
N HIS A 119 7.63 -9.71 11.93
CA HIS A 119 8.89 -9.74 11.21
C HIS A 119 8.71 -9.07 9.85
N THR A 120 9.58 -8.12 9.54
CA THR A 120 9.61 -7.42 8.24
C THR A 120 10.62 -8.07 7.31
N LYS A 121 10.50 -7.79 6.01
CA LYS A 121 11.42 -8.28 4.96
C LYS A 121 12.90 -7.97 5.25
N ASN A 122 13.19 -6.89 5.98
CA ASN A 122 14.58 -6.53 6.34
C ASN A 122 15.07 -7.19 7.65
N GLY A 123 14.31 -8.14 8.20
CA GLY A 123 14.64 -8.86 9.44
C GLY A 123 14.35 -8.09 10.73
N LYS A 124 13.93 -6.81 10.66
CA LYS A 124 13.54 -6.06 11.86
C LYS A 124 12.21 -6.55 12.40
N THR A 125 12.08 -6.49 13.71
CA THR A 125 10.83 -6.72 14.42
C THR A 125 10.07 -5.40 14.61
N ILE A 126 8.77 -5.40 14.31
CA ILE A 126 7.85 -4.29 14.61
C ILE A 126 6.94 -4.76 15.74
N GLN A 127 6.92 -4.00 16.84
CA GLN A 127 5.88 -4.14 17.85
C GLN A 127 4.66 -3.33 17.42
N VAL A 128 3.49 -3.97 17.41
CA VAL A 128 2.22 -3.32 17.03
C VAL A 128 1.43 -3.06 18.30
N ASP A 129 1.54 -1.83 18.79
CA ASP A 129 0.81 -1.38 19.98
C ASP A 129 -0.65 -1.01 19.68
N SER A 130 -0.95 -0.69 18.41
CA SER A 130 -2.31 -0.42 17.94
C SER A 130 -2.47 -0.96 16.53
N SER A 131 -3.54 -1.72 16.32
CA SER A 131 -3.86 -2.21 14.99
C SER A 131 -4.45 -1.12 14.10
N ASP A 132 -4.68 0.11 14.60
CA ASP A 132 -5.19 1.24 13.80
C ASP A 132 -4.09 1.91 12.94
N VAL A 133 -2.82 1.54 13.16
CA VAL A 133 -1.65 2.13 12.48
C VAL A 133 -1.18 1.24 11.30
N LYS A 134 -2.12 0.57 10.62
CA LYS A 134 -1.85 -0.49 9.61
C LYS A 134 -1.01 -0.05 8.41
N GLY A 135 -1.07 1.23 8.06
CA GLY A 135 -0.35 1.78 6.91
C GLY A 135 1.17 1.63 7.04
N ARG A 136 1.73 1.86 8.23
CA ARG A 136 3.20 1.85 8.41
C ARG A 136 3.81 0.45 8.32
N PRO A 137 3.23 -0.60 8.94
CA PRO A 137 3.71 -1.98 8.78
C PRO A 137 3.70 -2.46 7.32
N ILE A 138 2.65 -2.17 6.54
CA ILE A 138 2.61 -2.53 5.11
C ILE A 138 3.76 -1.83 4.37
N LEU A 139 3.88 -0.51 4.56
CA LEU A 139 4.90 0.29 3.88
C LEU A 139 6.32 -0.16 4.23
N ALA A 140 6.58 -0.72 5.41
CA ALA A 140 7.90 -1.23 5.77
C ALA A 140 8.39 -2.33 4.82
N ASP A 141 7.54 -3.31 4.51
CA ASP A 141 7.89 -4.40 3.59
C ASP A 141 7.96 -3.91 2.14
N VAL A 142 7.02 -3.05 1.73
CA VAL A 142 6.99 -2.53 0.35
C VAL A 142 8.18 -1.61 0.08
N LEU A 143 8.56 -0.75 1.03
CA LEU A 143 9.76 0.08 0.93
C LEU A 143 11.02 -0.78 0.93
N CYS A 144 11.08 -1.87 1.69
CA CYS A 144 12.19 -2.81 1.62
C CYS A 144 12.27 -3.47 0.23
N TYR A 145 11.14 -3.88 -0.33
CA TYR A 145 11.06 -4.44 -1.68
C TYR A 145 11.48 -3.41 -2.74
N ALA A 146 11.08 -2.14 -2.61
CA ALA A 146 11.43 -1.08 -3.55
C ALA A 146 12.96 -0.90 -3.76
N HIS A 147 13.79 -1.24 -2.77
CA HIS A 147 15.24 -1.11 -2.89
C HIS A 147 15.86 -2.11 -3.87
N ILE A 148 15.20 -3.23 -4.18
CA ILE A 148 15.76 -4.22 -5.14
C ILE A 148 15.87 -3.67 -6.56
N PHE A 149 15.09 -2.63 -6.88
CA PHE A 149 15.11 -1.97 -8.19
C PHE A 149 16.23 -0.94 -8.35
N ASN A 150 17.08 -0.78 -7.33
CA ASN A 150 18.12 0.24 -7.28
C ASN A 150 17.61 1.65 -7.74
N PRO A 151 16.52 2.15 -7.15
CA PRO A 151 15.84 3.33 -7.66
C PRO A 151 16.65 4.61 -7.44
N LYS A 152 16.50 5.57 -8.35
CA LYS A 152 17.05 6.92 -8.19
C LYS A 152 16.37 7.67 -7.05
N VAL A 153 15.05 7.54 -6.97
CA VAL A 153 14.19 8.15 -5.96
C VAL A 153 13.08 7.18 -5.62
N ILE A 154 12.76 7.10 -4.33
CA ILE A 154 11.56 6.43 -3.82
C ILE A 154 10.62 7.51 -3.30
N ILE A 155 9.42 7.59 -3.89
CA ILE A 155 8.35 8.46 -3.43
C ILE A 155 7.26 7.57 -2.84
N ASN A 156 6.81 7.88 -1.63
CA ASN A 156 5.66 7.20 -1.05
C ASN A 156 4.51 8.14 -0.74
N ALA A 157 3.28 7.70 -0.99
CA ALA A 157 2.06 8.44 -0.69
C ALA A 157 1.10 7.57 0.14
N ALA A 158 0.56 8.12 1.23
CA ALA A 158 -0.34 7.40 2.12
C ALA A 158 -1.25 8.34 2.92
N THR A 159 -2.51 7.93 3.09
CA THR A 159 -3.45 8.43 4.11
C THR A 159 -3.04 7.88 5.48
N LEU A 160 -1.95 8.40 6.03
CA LEU A 160 -1.23 7.72 7.10
C LEU A 160 -1.74 8.05 8.51
N THR A 161 -2.13 9.30 8.77
CA THR A 161 -2.48 9.74 10.13
C THR A 161 -3.52 10.85 10.09
N GLY A 162 -4.50 10.82 10.98
CA GLY A 162 -5.39 11.97 11.22
C GLY A 162 -4.66 13.23 11.71
N ALA A 163 -3.45 13.08 12.26
CA ALA A 163 -2.62 14.21 12.68
C ALA A 163 -2.24 15.16 11.53
N ILE A 164 -2.12 14.67 10.29
CA ILE A 164 -1.80 15.53 9.15
C ILE A 164 -2.98 16.41 8.76
N ASP A 165 -4.19 15.89 8.91
CA ASP A 165 -5.44 16.63 8.68
C ASP A 165 -5.63 17.71 9.76
N ILE A 166 -5.33 17.40 11.02
CA ILE A 166 -5.32 18.41 12.09
C ILE A 166 -4.26 19.49 11.84
N ALA A 167 -3.09 19.12 11.32
CA ALA A 167 -1.97 20.06 11.14
C ALA A 167 -2.11 20.97 9.92
N LEU A 168 -2.56 20.44 8.78
CA LEU A 168 -2.53 21.12 7.48
C LEU A 168 -3.92 21.24 6.83
N GLY A 169 -4.93 20.54 7.35
CA GLY A 169 -6.25 20.40 6.74
C GLY A 169 -6.15 19.90 5.30
N SER A 170 -7.04 20.40 4.46
CA SER A 170 -7.05 20.14 3.00
C SER A 170 -6.26 21.16 2.17
N GLY A 171 -5.55 22.08 2.82
CA GLY A 171 -4.84 23.15 2.12
C GLY A 171 -3.58 22.69 1.39
N THR A 172 -2.85 21.72 1.96
CA THR A 172 -1.62 21.19 1.36
C THR A 172 -1.30 19.77 1.84
N THR A 173 -0.55 19.02 1.03
CA THR A 173 -0.03 17.70 1.39
C THR A 173 1.26 17.83 2.18
N GLY A 174 1.37 17.14 3.32
CA GLY A 174 2.62 17.06 4.08
C GLY A 174 3.68 16.23 3.37
N VAL A 175 4.89 16.79 3.22
CA VAL A 175 6.04 16.11 2.60
C VAL A 175 7.15 15.93 3.62
N PHE A 176 7.61 14.70 3.78
CA PHE A 176 8.76 14.35 4.62
C PHE A 176 9.84 13.73 3.74
N THR A 177 11.02 14.35 3.69
CA THR A 177 12.14 13.91 2.86
C THR A 177 13.46 13.95 3.63
N LYS A 178 14.35 13.01 3.34
CA LYS A 178 15.75 13.02 3.80
C LYS A 178 16.68 13.80 2.87
N SER A 179 16.23 14.08 1.65
CA SER A 179 16.98 14.86 0.66
C SER A 179 16.75 16.33 0.98
N SER A 180 17.84 17.05 1.27
CA SER A 180 17.88 18.50 1.43
C SER A 180 18.25 19.18 0.13
#